data_AF-A0A523RMP7-F1
#
_entry.id   AF-A0A523RMP7-F1
#
_cell.length_a   1.000
_cell.length_b   1.000
_cell.length_c   1.000
_cell.angle_alpha   90.00
_cell.angle_beta   90.00
_cell.angle_gamma   90.00
#
_symmetry.space_group_name_H-M   'P 1'
#
loop_
_entity.id
_entity.type
_entity.pdbx_description
1 polymer ?
#
loop_
_entity_poly.entity_id
_entity_poly.type
_entity_poly.pdbx_seq_one_letter_code
_entity_poly.pdbx_strand_id
1 'polypeptide(L)'
;MSIFEIVKKEVKFYLEDVEGASTRALLERFKDSVGRANECLSNEEYQRAMALYFDASQSADEMTQRFLSLLIKTAPSTAHKTLLVEVLSWRLRYFTAQYDYHLAVAQTLTGLPREEWIARLETILVLSQSLVDLILPVYNQDDDPIIKVRIKELLDDWITGIRNLILNLRSWGMASAQAARVLEWAMDNGIE
;
A
#
# COMPACT_ATOMS: atom_id res chain seq x y z
N MET A 1 42.94 1.02 12.80
CA MET A 1 41.57 1.50 12.52
C MET A 1 41.71 2.89 11.93
N SER A 2 41.35 3.06 10.65
CA SER A 2 41.58 4.30 9.91
C SER A 2 40.58 5.39 10.33
N ILE A 3 40.95 6.68 10.26
CA ILE A 3 40.03 7.82 10.46
C ILE A 3 38.77 7.68 9.59
N PHE A 4 38.93 7.13 8.38
CA PHE A 4 37.82 6.83 7.48
C PHE A 4 36.84 5.79 8.02
N GLU A 5 37.31 4.78 8.77
CA GLU A 5 36.44 3.77 9.38
C GLU A 5 35.67 4.34 10.58
N ILE A 6 36.29 5.27 11.32
CA ILE A 6 35.66 5.94 12.47
C ILE A 6 34.53 6.84 11.99
N VAL A 7 34.78 7.69 10.98
CA VAL A 7 33.76 8.58 10.40
C VAL A 7 32.60 7.79 9.79
N LYS A 8 32.88 6.68 9.09
CA LYS A 8 31.84 5.84 8.50
C LYS A 8 30.96 5.16 9.56
N LYS A 9 31.54 4.81 10.71
CA LYS A 9 30.83 4.19 11.83
C LYS A 9 30.01 5.21 12.62
N GLU A 10 30.52 6.42 12.82
CA GLU A 10 29.78 7.52 13.45
C GLU A 10 28.61 7.99 12.59
N VAL A 11 28.80 8.19 11.28
CA VAL A 11 27.72 8.56 10.36
C VAL A 11 26.63 7.50 10.32
N LYS A 12 27.01 6.21 10.32
CA LYS A 12 26.04 5.11 10.40
C LYS A 12 25.25 5.12 11.72
N PHE A 13 25.92 5.36 12.84
CA PHE A 13 25.28 5.45 14.16
C PHE A 13 24.30 6.64 14.25
N TYR A 14 24.68 7.81 13.75
CA TYR A 14 23.79 8.98 13.70
C TYR A 14 22.56 8.76 12.81
N LEU A 15 22.73 8.12 11.65
CA LEU A 15 21.61 7.80 10.76
C LEU A 15 20.65 6.79 11.39
N GLU A 16 21.16 5.75 12.06
CA GLU A 16 20.35 4.76 12.78
C GLU A 16 19.56 5.39 13.95
N ASP A 17 20.16 6.34 14.68
CA ASP A 17 19.50 7.03 15.80
C ASP A 17 18.41 8.00 15.33
N VAL A 18 18.65 8.74 14.24
CA VAL A 18 17.66 9.65 13.64
C VAL A 18 16.49 8.87 13.02
N GLU A 19 16.73 7.77 12.32
CA GLU A 19 15.67 6.89 11.80
C GLU A 19 14.86 6.24 12.95
N GLY A 20 15.53 5.86 14.03
CA GLY A 20 14.91 5.30 15.23
C GLY A 20 14.05 6.32 16.01
N ALA A 21 14.48 7.58 16.08
CA ALA A 21 13.69 8.67 16.67
C ALA A 21 12.48 9.03 15.80
N SER A 22 12.66 9.09 14.48
CA SER A 22 11.59 9.36 13.51
C SER A 22 10.51 8.28 13.54
N THR A 23 10.90 7.00 13.60
CA THR A 23 9.95 5.88 13.62
C THR A 23 9.18 5.81 14.95
N ARG A 24 9.83 6.15 16.07
CA ARG A 24 9.14 6.28 17.37
C ARG A 24 8.11 7.40 17.36
N ALA A 25 8.45 8.57 16.82
CA ALA A 25 7.50 9.69 16.71
C ALA A 25 6.27 9.31 15.88
N LEU A 26 6.47 8.56 14.79
CA LEU A 26 5.39 8.06 13.94
C LEU A 26 4.46 7.08 14.68
N LEU A 27 5.03 6.17 15.46
CA LEU A 27 4.27 5.23 16.29
C LEU A 27 3.45 5.95 17.37
N GLU A 28 4.03 6.97 18.01
CA GLU A 28 3.31 7.76 19.02
C GLU A 28 2.17 8.58 18.39
N ARG A 29 2.38 9.18 17.20
CA ARG A 29 1.31 9.84 16.44
C ARG A 29 0.16 8.88 16.12
N PHE A 30 0.48 7.66 15.71
CA PHE A 30 -0.50 6.61 15.45
C PHE A 30 -1.32 6.30 16.72
N LYS A 31 -0.64 6.01 17.84
CA LYS A 31 -1.30 5.67 19.11
C LYS A 31 -2.19 6.79 19.63
N ASP A 32 -1.70 8.04 19.60
CA ASP A 32 -2.49 9.21 20.03
C ASP A 32 -3.76 9.36 19.20
N SER A 33 -3.63 9.27 17.86
CA SER A 33 -4.75 9.39 16.94
C SER A 33 -5.79 8.29 17.18
N VAL A 34 -5.35 7.04 17.36
CA VAL A 34 -6.25 5.90 17.68
C VAL A 34 -6.90 6.06 19.05
N GLY A 35 -6.15 6.46 20.07
CA GLY A 35 -6.69 6.67 21.42
C GLY A 35 -7.82 7.71 21.41
N ARG A 36 -7.55 8.87 20.81
CA ARG A 36 -8.52 9.96 20.68
C ARG A 36 -9.71 9.59 19.78
N ALA A 37 -9.47 8.82 18.71
CA ALA A 37 -10.55 8.33 17.86
C ALA A 37 -11.52 7.42 18.63
N ASN A 38 -10.99 6.52 19.47
CA ASN A 38 -11.80 5.64 20.33
C ASN A 38 -12.62 6.42 21.37
N GLU A 39 -12.04 7.47 21.95
CA GLU A 39 -12.75 8.37 22.86
C GLU A 39 -13.90 9.09 22.14
N CYS A 40 -13.63 9.70 20.98
CA CYS A 40 -14.66 10.32 20.14
C CYS A 40 -15.76 9.33 19.75
N LEU A 41 -15.40 8.09 19.41
CA LEU A 41 -16.36 7.04 19.07
C LEU A 41 -17.27 6.69 20.26
N SER A 42 -16.69 6.57 21.45
CA SER A 42 -17.44 6.29 22.70
C SER A 42 -18.38 7.42 23.07
N ASN A 43 -18.06 8.66 22.66
CA ASN A 43 -18.88 9.85 22.86
C ASN A 43 -19.82 10.16 21.68
N GLU A 44 -19.96 9.25 20.72
CA GLU A 44 -20.78 9.40 19.52
C GLU A 44 -20.37 10.57 18.59
N GLU A 45 -19.13 11.06 18.71
CA GLU A 45 -18.54 12.08 17.84
C GLU A 45 -18.01 11.47 16.52
N TYR A 46 -18.89 10.82 15.76
CA TYR A 46 -18.52 9.94 14.64
C TYR A 46 -17.65 10.60 13.56
N GLN A 47 -17.95 11.84 13.17
CA GLN A 47 -17.18 12.55 12.14
C GLN A 47 -15.74 12.83 12.62
N ARG A 48 -15.58 13.16 13.89
CA ARG A 48 -14.27 13.45 14.49
C ARG A 48 -13.48 12.17 14.70
N ALA A 49 -14.14 11.11 15.16
CA ALA A 49 -13.55 9.78 15.24
C ALA A 49 -13.04 9.31 13.86
N MET A 50 -13.84 9.50 12.80
CA MET A 50 -13.46 9.13 11.44
C MET A 50 -12.22 9.89 10.95
N ALA A 51 -12.15 11.21 11.20
CA ALA A 51 -10.98 12.01 10.83
C ALA A 51 -9.70 11.53 11.55
N LEU A 52 -9.80 11.24 12.85
CA LEU A 52 -8.67 10.74 13.64
C LEU A 52 -8.23 9.33 13.23
N TYR A 53 -9.18 8.45 12.86
CA TYR A 53 -8.84 7.14 12.28
C TYR A 53 -8.17 7.25 10.92
N PHE A 54 -8.54 8.25 10.12
CA PHE A 54 -7.85 8.53 8.87
C PHE A 54 -6.40 8.99 9.12
N ASP A 55 -6.16 9.91 10.05
CA ASP A 55 -4.80 10.33 10.44
C ASP A 55 -3.95 9.15 10.98
N ALA A 56 -4.58 8.26 11.75
CA ALA A 56 -3.96 7.02 12.19
C ALA A 56 -3.58 6.13 10.98
N SER A 57 -4.48 5.94 10.01
CA SER A 57 -4.18 5.13 8.82
C SER A 57 -3.01 5.68 8.00
N GLN A 58 -2.87 7.00 7.87
CA GLN A 58 -1.72 7.62 7.19
C GLN A 58 -0.41 7.27 7.90
N SER A 59 -0.42 7.27 9.23
CA SER A 59 0.74 6.89 10.03
C SER A 59 1.09 5.41 9.90
N ALA A 60 0.09 4.54 9.86
CA ALA A 60 0.26 3.11 9.62
C ALA A 60 0.83 2.83 8.22
N ASP A 61 0.39 3.57 7.20
CA ASP A 61 0.86 3.45 5.83
C ASP A 61 2.33 3.87 5.70
N GLU A 62 2.71 4.98 6.35
CA GLU A 62 4.10 5.43 6.40
C GLU A 62 5.01 4.41 7.11
N MET A 63 4.55 3.84 8.24
CA MET A 63 5.29 2.76 8.93
C MET A 63 5.45 1.53 8.02
N THR A 64 4.39 1.16 7.30
CA THR A 64 4.39 0.03 6.37
C THR A 64 5.39 0.26 5.23
N GLN A 65 5.42 1.46 4.64
CA GLN A 65 6.38 1.80 3.59
C GLN A 65 7.83 1.75 4.08
N ARG A 66 8.11 2.24 5.30
CA ARG A 66 9.44 2.13 5.92
C ARG A 66 9.84 0.66 6.12
N PHE A 67 8.92 -0.17 6.63
CA PHE A 67 9.15 -1.59 6.82
C PHE A 67 9.41 -2.33 5.50
N LEU A 68 8.59 -2.10 4.47
CA LEU A 68 8.78 -2.67 3.14
C LEU A 68 10.13 -2.25 2.54
N SER A 69 10.47 -0.96 2.65
CA SER A 69 11.76 -0.44 2.16
C SER A 69 12.95 -1.11 2.84
N LEU A 70 12.86 -1.38 4.15
CA LEU A 70 13.88 -2.11 4.89
C LEU A 70 13.94 -3.58 4.45
N LEU A 71 12.80 -4.25 4.33
CA LEU A 71 12.71 -5.65 3.87
C LEU A 71 13.29 -5.85 2.47
N ILE A 72 13.09 -4.89 1.56
CA ILE A 72 13.63 -4.95 0.19
C ILE A 72 15.15 -4.76 0.20
N LYS A 73 15.67 -3.90 1.10
CA LYS A 73 17.11 -3.60 1.20
C LYS A 73 17.91 -4.71 1.90
N THR A 74 17.28 -5.54 2.72
CA THR A 74 17.96 -6.64 3.43
C THR A 74 18.01 -7.91 2.57
N ALA A 75 19.20 -8.49 2.46
CA ALA A 75 19.53 -9.61 1.57
C ALA A 75 18.91 -10.97 2.03
N PRO A 76 19.02 -12.07 1.25
CA PRO A 76 18.14 -12.44 0.15
C PRO A 76 17.67 -13.91 0.31
N SER A 77 17.58 -14.41 1.55
CA SER A 77 17.22 -15.81 1.78
C SER A 77 15.80 -16.07 1.27
N THR A 78 15.50 -17.31 0.88
CA THR A 78 14.15 -17.72 0.47
C THR A 78 13.10 -17.31 1.51
N ALA A 79 13.36 -17.52 2.81
CA ALA A 79 12.44 -17.12 3.88
C ALA A 79 12.14 -15.62 3.92
N HIS A 80 13.16 -14.77 3.71
CA HIS A 80 12.98 -13.32 3.65
C HIS A 80 12.15 -12.91 2.44
N LYS A 81 12.41 -13.53 1.28
CA LYS A 81 11.66 -13.27 0.04
C LYS A 81 10.22 -13.75 0.16
N THR A 82 9.99 -14.93 0.74
CA THR A 82 8.65 -15.42 1.07
C THR A 82 7.93 -14.41 1.95
N LEU A 83 8.54 -13.94 3.05
CA LEU A 83 7.92 -12.94 3.91
C LEU A 83 7.60 -11.63 3.18
N LEU A 84 8.55 -11.13 2.37
CA LEU A 84 8.34 -9.94 1.54
C LEU A 84 7.13 -10.12 0.61
N VAL A 85 7.07 -11.25 -0.10
CA VAL A 85 5.94 -11.59 -0.98
C VAL A 85 4.65 -11.70 -0.19
N GLU A 86 4.63 -12.30 1.00
CA GLU A 86 3.42 -12.35 1.83
C GLU A 86 2.91 -10.97 2.24
N VAL A 87 3.80 -10.09 2.70
CA VAL A 87 3.43 -8.75 3.14
C VAL A 87 2.93 -7.92 1.96
N LEU A 88 3.62 -7.98 0.81
CA LEU A 88 3.19 -7.31 -0.42
C LEU A 88 1.87 -7.87 -0.93
N SER A 89 1.69 -9.20 -0.89
CA SER A 89 0.44 -9.88 -1.29
C SER A 89 -0.74 -9.46 -0.41
N TRP A 90 -0.53 -9.41 0.91
CA TRP A 90 -1.55 -8.97 1.85
C TRP A 90 -1.94 -7.51 1.57
N ARG A 91 -0.94 -6.63 1.39
CA ARG A 91 -1.21 -5.20 1.16
C ARG A 91 -1.87 -4.94 -0.19
N LEU A 92 -1.49 -5.67 -1.24
CA LEU A 92 -2.12 -5.56 -2.55
C LEU A 92 -3.59 -6.01 -2.49
N ARG A 93 -3.87 -7.15 -1.85
CA ARG A 93 -5.25 -7.63 -1.63
C ARG A 93 -6.07 -6.67 -0.76
N TYR A 94 -5.46 -6.01 0.23
CA TYR A 94 -6.12 -4.96 0.99
C TYR A 94 -6.57 -3.81 0.09
N PHE A 95 -5.69 -3.31 -0.80
CA PHE A 95 -6.07 -2.27 -1.77
C PHE A 95 -7.17 -2.76 -2.73
N THR A 96 -7.09 -4.00 -3.20
CA THR A 96 -8.14 -4.57 -4.05
C THR A 96 -9.50 -4.60 -3.34
N ALA A 97 -9.54 -5.03 -2.07
CA ALA A 97 -10.76 -5.02 -1.28
C ALA A 97 -11.30 -3.59 -1.02
N GLN A 98 -10.42 -2.58 -0.93
CA GLN A 98 -10.85 -1.18 -0.84
C GLN A 98 -11.55 -0.71 -2.13
N TYR A 99 -11.17 -1.23 -3.32
CA TYR A 99 -11.92 -0.95 -4.56
C TYR A 99 -13.37 -1.38 -4.42
N ASP A 100 -13.59 -2.64 -4.06
CA ASP A 100 -14.93 -3.22 -3.96
C ASP A 100 -15.77 -2.50 -2.92
N TYR A 101 -15.17 -2.14 -1.78
CA TYR A 101 -15.82 -1.34 -0.76
C TYR A 101 -16.26 0.02 -1.29
N HIS A 102 -15.35 0.81 -1.86
CA HIS A 102 -15.68 2.14 -2.35
C HIS A 102 -16.66 2.11 -3.51
N LEU A 103 -16.58 1.08 -4.36
CA LEU A 103 -17.51 0.81 -5.43
C LEU A 103 -18.91 0.55 -4.85
N ALA A 104 -19.05 -0.37 -3.89
CA ALA A 104 -20.32 -0.67 -3.22
C ALA A 104 -20.91 0.57 -2.50
N VAL A 105 -20.07 1.36 -1.84
CA VAL A 105 -20.50 2.60 -1.18
C VAL A 105 -21.00 3.63 -2.21
N ALA A 106 -20.33 3.78 -3.34
CA ALA A 106 -20.76 4.69 -4.41
C ALA A 106 -22.12 4.28 -5.03
N GLN A 107 -22.46 2.97 -5.04
CA GLN A 107 -23.78 2.51 -5.49
C GLN A 107 -24.88 2.77 -4.48
N THR A 108 -24.56 2.69 -3.19
CA THR A 108 -25.56 2.64 -2.11
C THR A 108 -25.83 4.00 -1.48
N LEU A 109 -24.82 4.87 -1.39
CA LEU A 109 -24.98 6.20 -0.79
C LEU A 109 -25.42 7.24 -1.82
N THR A 110 -26.67 7.67 -1.69
CA THR A 110 -27.19 8.85 -2.40
C THR A 110 -26.75 10.13 -1.68
N GLY A 111 -26.07 11.05 -2.37
CA GLY A 111 -25.80 12.41 -1.88
C GLY A 111 -24.34 12.81 -1.69
N LEU A 112 -23.38 11.89 -1.82
CA LEU A 112 -21.95 12.24 -1.94
C LEU A 112 -21.58 12.46 -3.41
N PRO A 113 -20.72 13.44 -3.74
CA PRO A 113 -20.28 13.68 -5.12
C PRO A 113 -19.63 12.43 -5.69
N ARG A 114 -20.09 12.03 -6.88
CA ARG A 114 -19.59 10.86 -7.62
C ARG A 114 -18.08 10.98 -7.89
N GLU A 115 -17.62 12.20 -8.08
CA GLU A 115 -16.25 12.58 -8.37
C GLU A 115 -15.30 12.28 -7.19
N GLU A 116 -15.76 12.45 -5.95
CA GLU A 116 -14.97 12.20 -4.74
C GLU A 116 -14.67 10.70 -4.59
N TRP A 117 -15.65 9.85 -4.90
CA TRP A 117 -15.47 8.40 -4.89
C TRP A 117 -14.51 7.92 -5.98
N ILE A 118 -14.63 8.48 -7.20
CA ILE A 118 -13.68 8.19 -8.28
C ILE A 118 -12.27 8.59 -7.84
N ALA A 119 -12.07 9.80 -7.30
CA ALA A 119 -10.74 10.26 -6.88
C ALA A 119 -10.10 9.34 -5.82
N ARG A 120 -10.88 8.86 -4.84
CA ARG A 120 -10.41 7.87 -3.86
C ARG A 120 -9.98 6.57 -4.52
N LEU A 121 -10.79 6.08 -5.44
CA LEU A 121 -10.52 4.85 -6.19
C LEU A 121 -9.28 4.97 -7.07
N GLU A 122 -9.08 6.12 -7.73
CA GLU A 122 -7.87 6.42 -8.49
C GLU A 122 -6.61 6.47 -7.61
N THR A 123 -6.73 7.00 -6.39
CA THR A 123 -5.63 7.01 -5.42
C THR A 123 -5.22 5.59 -5.04
N ILE A 124 -6.20 4.72 -4.74
CA ILE A 124 -5.92 3.33 -4.37
C ILE A 124 -5.29 2.57 -5.56
N LEU A 125 -5.75 2.84 -6.79
CA LEU A 125 -5.16 2.27 -8.01
C LEU A 125 -3.67 2.59 -8.13
N VAL A 126 -3.30 3.86 -7.95
CA VAL A 126 -1.89 4.30 -7.96
C VAL A 126 -1.09 3.58 -6.86
N LEU A 127 -1.63 3.49 -5.65
CA LEU A 127 -0.97 2.81 -4.54
C LEU A 127 -0.76 1.31 -4.82
N SER A 128 -1.74 0.65 -5.45
CA SER A 128 -1.61 -0.76 -5.83
C SER A 128 -0.59 -0.96 -6.94
N GLN A 129 -0.54 -0.08 -7.94
CA GLN A 129 0.46 -0.10 -9.00
C GLN A 129 1.86 0.05 -8.39
N SER A 130 2.04 1.00 -7.47
CA SER A 130 3.33 1.18 -6.78
C SER A 130 3.78 -0.04 -5.99
N LEU A 131 2.86 -0.89 -5.49
CA LEU A 131 3.24 -2.17 -4.90
C LEU A 131 3.67 -3.19 -5.96
N VAL A 132 2.96 -3.24 -7.07
CA VAL A 132 3.32 -4.13 -8.19
C VAL A 132 4.69 -3.75 -8.77
N ASP A 133 5.01 -2.46 -8.85
CA ASP A 133 6.34 -1.96 -9.19
C ASP A 133 7.45 -2.51 -8.27
N LEU A 134 7.15 -2.74 -6.99
CA LEU A 134 8.09 -3.33 -6.03
C LEU A 134 8.16 -4.87 -6.16
N ILE A 135 7.06 -5.51 -6.57
CA ILE A 135 6.96 -6.97 -6.73
C ILE A 135 7.66 -7.44 -8.01
N LEU A 136 7.51 -6.70 -9.11
CA LEU A 136 8.03 -7.08 -10.43
C LEU A 136 9.53 -7.40 -10.46
N PRO A 137 10.42 -6.59 -9.83
CA PRO A 137 11.84 -6.93 -9.74
C PRO A 137 12.07 -8.28 -9.05
N VAL A 138 11.30 -8.61 -8.02
CA VAL A 138 11.39 -9.91 -7.33
C VAL A 138 10.99 -11.03 -8.29
N TYR A 139 9.88 -10.88 -9.01
CA TYR A 139 9.44 -11.86 -10.00
C TYR A 139 10.48 -12.12 -11.11
N ASN A 140 11.08 -11.04 -11.62
CA ASN A 140 12.01 -11.10 -12.76
C ASN A 140 13.39 -11.63 -12.38
N GLN A 141 13.85 -11.36 -11.15
CA GLN A 141 15.21 -11.67 -10.70
C GLN A 141 15.31 -12.94 -9.86
N ASP A 142 14.20 -13.47 -9.35
CA ASP A 142 14.22 -14.65 -8.49
C ASP A 142 14.20 -15.95 -9.29
N ASP A 143 14.95 -16.96 -8.85
CA ASP A 143 15.01 -18.27 -9.51
C ASP A 143 14.11 -19.34 -8.84
N ASP A 144 13.53 -19.04 -7.68
CA ASP A 144 12.66 -19.98 -6.96
C ASP A 144 11.28 -20.08 -7.68
N PRO A 145 10.94 -21.26 -8.21
CA PRO A 145 9.68 -21.44 -8.93
C PRO A 145 8.45 -21.26 -8.04
N ILE A 146 8.54 -21.56 -6.74
CA ILE A 146 7.43 -21.40 -5.80
C ILE A 146 7.11 -19.92 -5.60
N ILE A 147 8.15 -19.10 -5.43
CA ILE A 147 8.01 -17.65 -5.30
C ILE A 147 7.44 -17.06 -6.59
N LYS A 148 7.96 -17.48 -7.76
CA LYS A 148 7.47 -17.02 -9.06
C LYS A 148 6.01 -17.36 -9.29
N VAL A 149 5.57 -18.58 -9.02
CA VAL A 149 4.16 -18.99 -9.15
C VAL A 149 3.28 -18.14 -8.24
N ARG A 150 3.68 -17.94 -6.99
CA ARG A 150 2.88 -17.18 -6.02
C ARG A 150 2.75 -15.70 -6.40
N ILE A 151 3.83 -15.10 -6.89
CA ILE A 151 3.79 -13.73 -7.41
C ILE A 151 2.91 -13.67 -8.66
N LYS A 152 3.04 -14.63 -9.58
CA LYS A 152 2.21 -14.67 -10.79
C LYS A 152 0.72 -14.73 -10.45
N GLU A 153 0.31 -15.64 -9.57
CA GLU A 153 -1.09 -15.74 -9.11
C GLU A 153 -1.58 -14.41 -8.52
N LEU A 154 -0.74 -13.75 -7.71
CA LEU A 154 -1.07 -12.44 -7.15
C LEU A 154 -1.26 -11.36 -8.23
N LEU A 155 -0.40 -11.34 -9.26
CA LEU A 155 -0.49 -10.38 -10.37
C LEU A 155 -1.73 -10.65 -11.24
N ASP A 156 -2.03 -11.92 -11.51
CA ASP A 156 -3.21 -12.37 -12.25
C ASP A 156 -4.52 -11.97 -11.52
N ASP A 157 -4.56 -12.13 -10.20
CA ASP A 157 -5.67 -11.68 -9.35
C ASP A 157 -5.84 -10.15 -9.39
N TRP A 158 -4.73 -9.43 -9.27
CA TRP A 158 -4.73 -7.97 -9.27
C TRP A 158 -5.20 -7.38 -10.61
N ILE A 159 -4.68 -7.88 -11.73
CA ILE A 159 -5.06 -7.40 -13.07
C ILE A 159 -6.53 -7.73 -13.37
N THR A 160 -7.00 -8.90 -12.93
CA THR A 160 -8.41 -9.29 -13.03
C THR A 160 -9.28 -8.32 -12.22
N GLY A 161 -8.86 -7.95 -11.01
CA GLY A 161 -9.51 -6.93 -10.20
C GLY A 161 -9.65 -5.58 -10.93
N ILE A 162 -8.58 -5.11 -11.57
CA ILE A 162 -8.58 -3.86 -12.35
C ILE A 162 -9.53 -3.96 -13.55
N ARG A 163 -9.51 -5.07 -14.29
CA ARG A 163 -10.44 -5.29 -15.42
C ARG A 163 -11.89 -5.25 -14.96
N ASN A 164 -12.21 -5.93 -13.88
CA ASN A 164 -13.55 -5.93 -13.29
C ASN A 164 -13.99 -4.53 -12.85
N LEU A 165 -13.07 -3.79 -12.23
CA LEU A 165 -13.31 -2.41 -11.84
C LEU A 165 -13.65 -1.52 -13.05
N ILE A 166 -12.87 -1.60 -14.14
CA ILE A 166 -13.14 -0.83 -15.37
C ILE A 166 -14.51 -1.19 -15.96
N LEU A 167 -14.85 -2.49 -16.01
CA LEU A 167 -16.16 -2.95 -16.47
C LEU A 167 -17.30 -2.37 -15.63
N ASN A 168 -17.14 -2.39 -14.30
CA ASN A 168 -18.13 -1.85 -13.37
C ASN A 168 -18.30 -0.33 -13.54
N LEU A 169 -17.21 0.43 -13.59
CA LEU A 169 -17.26 1.88 -13.84
C LEU A 169 -17.99 2.20 -15.14
N ARG A 170 -17.67 1.48 -16.23
CA ARG A 170 -18.32 1.64 -17.52
C ARG A 170 -19.82 1.36 -17.45
N SER A 171 -20.23 0.32 -16.72
CA SER A 171 -21.64 -0.04 -16.56
C SER A 171 -22.46 1.06 -15.86
N TRP A 172 -21.81 1.93 -15.09
CA TRP A 172 -22.45 3.05 -14.39
C TRP A 172 -22.36 4.37 -15.15
N GLY A 173 -21.85 4.35 -16.39
CA GLY A 173 -21.61 5.55 -17.18
C GLY A 173 -20.45 6.39 -16.66
N MET A 174 -19.53 5.79 -15.90
CA MET A 174 -18.32 6.43 -15.39
C MET A 174 -17.10 5.95 -16.17
N ALA A 175 -16.10 6.81 -16.25
CA ALA A 175 -14.79 6.46 -16.78
C ALA A 175 -13.72 6.95 -15.80
N SER A 176 -12.70 6.12 -15.56
CA SER A 176 -11.47 6.52 -14.88
C SER A 176 -10.33 6.39 -15.87
N ALA A 177 -9.74 7.52 -16.24
CA ALA A 177 -8.53 7.54 -17.06
C ALA A 177 -7.36 6.88 -16.32
N GLN A 178 -7.33 6.99 -14.99
CA GLN A 178 -6.31 6.32 -14.18
C GLN A 178 -6.44 4.80 -14.26
N ALA A 179 -7.64 4.23 -14.14
CA ALA A 179 -7.83 2.78 -14.24
C ALA A 179 -7.35 2.24 -15.60
N ALA A 180 -7.68 2.94 -16.69
CA ALA A 180 -7.19 2.58 -18.02
C ALA A 180 -5.66 2.64 -18.12
N ARG A 181 -5.03 3.69 -17.58
CA ARG A 181 -3.56 3.82 -17.54
C ARG A 181 -2.89 2.72 -16.74
N VAL A 182 -3.45 2.32 -15.60
CA VAL A 182 -2.88 1.22 -14.80
C VAL A 182 -2.99 -0.11 -15.54
N LEU A 183 -4.12 -0.36 -16.21
CA LEU A 183 -4.31 -1.56 -17.04
C LEU A 183 -3.32 -1.60 -18.22
N GLU A 184 -3.17 -0.48 -18.94
CA GLU A 184 -2.21 -0.34 -20.03
C GLU A 184 -0.77 -0.57 -19.54
N TRP A 185 -0.40 0.09 -18.44
CA TRP A 185 0.91 -0.10 -17.82
C TRP A 185 1.17 -1.56 -17.42
N ALA A 186 0.17 -2.26 -16.88
CA ALA A 186 0.32 -3.65 -16.49
C ALA A 186 0.56 -4.55 -17.71
N MET A 187 -0.17 -4.32 -18.80
CA MET A 187 0.04 -5.03 -20.07
C MET A 187 1.43 -4.77 -20.64
N ASP A 188 1.91 -3.52 -20.62
CA ASP A 188 3.26 -3.15 -21.05
C ASP A 188 4.37 -3.84 -20.25
N ASN A 189 4.06 -4.25 -19.00
CA ASN A 189 4.97 -5.00 -18.13
C ASN A 189 4.74 -6.52 -18.16
N GLY A 190 3.96 -7.02 -19.11
CA GLY A 190 3.73 -8.45 -19.33
C GLY A 190 2.81 -9.10 -18.28
N ILE A 191 1.94 -8.30 -17.65
CA ILE A 191 0.91 -8.77 -16.71
C ILE A 191 -0.40 -8.88 -17.50
N GLU A 192 -0.78 -10.10 -17.89
CA GLU A 192 -1.94 -10.40 -18.76
C GLU A 192 -2.97 -11.32 -18.12
#